data_AF-A0A8H5NEP1-F1
#
_entry.id   AF-A0A8H5NEP1-F1
#
_cell.length_a   1.000
_cell.length_b   1.000
_cell.length_c   1.000
_cell.angle_alpha   90.00
_cell.angle_beta   90.00
_cell.angle_gamma   90.00
#
_symmetry.space_group_name_H-M   'P 1'
#
loop_
_entity.id
_entity.type
_entity.pdbx_description
1 polymer ?
#
loop_
_entity_poly.entity_id
_entity_poly.type
_entity_poly.pdbx_seq_one_letter_code
_entity_poly.pdbx_strand_id
1 'polypeptide(L)'
;MAEIAGLVLGVIPLVISVLKYRDELSEHTLAFFRWQKAKSLMTRQLSLCLVDFEMNMRLLLKDAAKPQAQLEMIENPRHVMWKDGRFLQRLEQKLGKAYALLISMLREIESIIISIASSLDMAVAGEGVKKGLETILQEGTCISQITSSGKAVQLQQRAKFAWKRQKIKSAITELIECNARLYRILTASNQLMETLQTVETSGKIDVGFVGPLDDISRNATRVHAALLRSWCVLGGCTHQAGILLEERLSRNVRSHTPGPMRPFGKAEHFSVSLWRDAVAMWLNAEFRLDPDGLCQPRSRRQSRNRRVRFQHSHVLINEPLAQEVTDICTSIRQTTRSELGFLIDSQNVLHRLDRLDNPHGHLLKTGISLHDLLPEMRKQSFALSDFYRLTITLASSVLQLRDTYWLHRSWNKQNIMFFRPGPDGESSADVRYPYLTISYETAPLSGHKKTEHLNMLGLAIMLMEIKTGTPIECHRHPDDLGSDGTLNASSNFLTASRWLRYLMDRGRLSRRYGDAVIIMPL
;
A
#
# COMPACT_ATOMS: atom_id res chain seq x y z
N MET A 1 18.98 23.81 -18.22
CA MET A 1 17.86 23.01 -17.66
C MET A 1 17.52 23.47 -16.25
N ALA A 2 18.46 23.44 -15.31
CA ALA A 2 18.31 24.08 -14.00
C ALA A 2 17.95 25.57 -14.15
N GLU A 3 18.54 26.26 -15.12
CA GLU A 3 18.13 27.62 -15.52
C GLU A 3 16.64 27.73 -15.94
N ILE A 4 16.09 26.75 -16.65
CA ILE A 4 14.69 26.76 -17.09
C ILE A 4 13.76 26.74 -15.87
N ALA A 5 14.08 25.91 -14.87
CA ALA A 5 13.33 25.84 -13.63
C ALA A 5 13.28 27.19 -12.89
N GLY A 6 14.43 27.86 -12.77
CA GLY A 6 14.50 29.21 -12.20
C GLY A 6 13.66 30.21 -13.00
N LEU A 7 13.79 30.22 -14.33
CA LEU A 7 13.03 31.12 -15.20
C LEU A 7 11.51 30.91 -15.13
N VAL A 8 11.06 29.65 -15.04
CA VAL A 8 9.65 29.29 -14.85
C VAL A 8 9.12 29.88 -13.53
N LEU A 9 9.88 29.75 -12.44
CA LEU A 9 9.53 30.34 -11.13
C LEU A 9 9.39 31.87 -11.21
N GLY A 10 10.19 32.54 -12.03
CA GLY A 10 10.11 33.99 -12.22
C GLY A 10 8.97 34.47 -13.12
N VAL A 11 8.64 33.71 -14.17
CA VAL A 11 7.69 34.16 -15.20
C VAL A 11 6.22 33.90 -14.81
N ILE A 12 5.91 32.80 -14.13
CA ILE A 12 4.51 32.51 -13.72
C ILE A 12 3.92 33.63 -12.82
N PRO A 13 4.63 34.18 -11.81
CA PRO A 13 4.16 35.33 -11.02
C PRO A 13 3.85 36.57 -11.88
N LEU A 14 4.64 36.84 -12.93
CA LEU A 14 4.39 37.95 -13.85
C LEU A 14 3.12 37.72 -14.67
N VAL A 15 2.93 36.50 -15.19
CA VAL A 15 1.69 36.09 -15.88
C VAL A 15 0.47 36.28 -14.98
N ILE A 16 0.56 35.86 -13.71
CA ILE A 16 -0.52 36.04 -12.71
C ILE A 16 -0.79 37.53 -12.46
N SER A 17 0.25 38.35 -12.33
CA SER A 17 0.12 39.80 -12.13
C SER A 17 -0.56 40.47 -13.33
N VAL A 18 -0.11 40.18 -14.56
CA VAL A 18 -0.74 40.73 -15.78
C VAL A 18 -2.20 40.31 -15.89
N LEU A 19 -2.54 39.08 -15.52
CA LEU A 19 -3.93 38.64 -15.44
C LEU A 19 -4.73 39.43 -14.40
N LYS A 20 -4.17 39.71 -13.22
CA LYS A 20 -4.83 40.47 -12.13
C LYS A 20 -5.08 41.94 -12.49
N TYR A 21 -4.08 42.65 -13.02
CA TYR A 21 -4.13 44.12 -13.21
C TYR A 21 -4.82 44.60 -14.49
N ARG A 22 -5.12 43.74 -15.47
CA ARG A 22 -5.72 44.14 -16.76
C ARG A 22 -7.17 44.69 -16.73
N ASP A 23 -7.78 44.98 -15.56
CA ASP A 23 -9.24 45.20 -15.41
C ASP A 23 -9.71 46.52 -14.77
N GLU A 24 -9.03 47.66 -14.97
CA GLU A 24 -9.50 48.90 -14.32
C GLU A 24 -10.65 49.65 -15.01
N LEU A 25 -11.13 49.28 -16.20
CA LEU A 25 -12.15 50.10 -16.91
C LEU A 25 -13.18 49.30 -17.76
N SER A 26 -14.33 48.94 -17.16
CA SER A 26 -15.71 48.87 -17.74
C SER A 26 -16.63 47.85 -17.03
N GLU A 27 -17.67 48.30 -16.33
CA GLU A 27 -18.43 47.48 -15.35
C GLU A 27 -19.76 46.84 -15.82
N HIS A 28 -20.19 46.97 -17.10
CA HIS A 28 -21.63 46.81 -17.41
C HIS A 28 -22.04 45.79 -18.51
N THR A 29 -21.33 44.66 -18.71
CA THR A 29 -21.81 43.61 -19.66
C THR A 29 -21.81 42.18 -19.09
N LEU A 30 -22.75 41.32 -19.52
CA LEU A 30 -22.76 39.88 -19.16
C LEU A 30 -21.49 39.14 -19.61
N ALA A 31 -20.90 39.57 -20.74
CA ALA A 31 -19.62 39.06 -21.21
C ALA A 31 -18.48 39.41 -20.24
N PHE A 32 -18.50 40.60 -19.64
CA PHE A 32 -17.57 41.01 -18.58
C PHE A 32 -17.70 40.15 -17.33
N PHE A 33 -18.90 39.86 -16.85
CA PHE A 33 -19.08 38.97 -15.68
C PHE A 33 -18.59 37.53 -15.96
N ARG A 34 -18.88 36.98 -17.14
CA ARG A 34 -18.38 35.66 -17.56
C ARG A 34 -16.86 35.64 -17.69
N TRP A 35 -16.27 36.74 -18.17
CA TRP A 35 -14.84 36.96 -18.23
C TRP A 35 -14.23 37.03 -16.82
N GLN A 36 -14.82 37.82 -15.92
CA GLN A 36 -14.33 38.01 -14.56
C GLN A 36 -14.29 36.69 -13.78
N LYS A 37 -15.32 35.85 -13.95
CA LYS A 37 -15.34 34.49 -13.39
C LYS A 37 -14.25 33.59 -14.00
N ALA A 38 -14.03 33.68 -15.30
CA ALA A 38 -13.01 32.89 -16.00
C ALA A 38 -11.58 33.32 -15.63
N LYS A 39 -11.33 34.63 -15.56
CA LYS A 39 -10.09 35.22 -15.10
C LYS A 39 -9.78 34.81 -13.67
N SER A 40 -10.75 34.95 -12.75
CA SER A 40 -10.58 34.50 -11.36
C SER A 40 -10.20 33.02 -11.28
N LEU A 41 -10.86 32.17 -12.07
CA LEU A 41 -10.52 30.75 -12.16
C LEU A 41 -9.10 30.51 -12.71
N MET A 42 -8.72 31.18 -13.80
CA MET A 42 -7.39 31.06 -14.41
C MET A 42 -6.28 31.52 -13.47
N THR A 43 -6.48 32.68 -12.82
CA THR A 43 -5.56 33.21 -11.80
C THR A 43 -5.38 32.19 -10.68
N ARG A 44 -6.48 31.62 -10.16
CA ARG A 44 -6.41 30.59 -9.11
C ARG A 44 -5.67 29.34 -9.58
N GLN A 45 -5.95 28.86 -10.80
CA GLN A 45 -5.29 27.68 -11.35
C GLN A 45 -3.80 27.91 -11.57
N LEU A 46 -3.39 29.07 -12.07
CA LEU A 46 -1.98 29.44 -12.23
C LEU A 46 -1.27 29.59 -10.88
N SER A 47 -1.94 30.17 -9.87
CA SER A 47 -1.41 30.22 -8.51
C SER A 47 -1.20 28.83 -7.92
N LEU A 48 -2.14 27.90 -8.11
CA LEU A 48 -1.96 26.50 -7.70
C LEU A 48 -0.81 25.84 -8.46
N CYS A 49 -0.72 26.05 -9.78
CA CYS A 49 0.39 25.52 -10.59
C CYS A 49 1.75 26.03 -10.11
N LEU A 50 1.83 27.30 -9.70
CA LEU A 50 3.06 27.88 -9.15
C LEU A 50 3.48 27.17 -7.86
N VAL A 51 2.53 26.99 -6.93
CA VAL A 51 2.79 26.27 -5.67
C VAL A 51 3.22 24.82 -5.94
N ASP A 52 2.51 24.11 -6.82
CA ASP A 52 2.87 22.73 -7.18
C ASP A 52 4.26 22.65 -7.82
N PHE A 53 4.60 23.63 -8.67
CA PHE A 53 5.92 23.70 -9.31
C PHE A 53 7.02 24.02 -8.29
N GLU A 54 6.80 24.93 -7.36
CA GLU A 54 7.72 25.21 -6.25
C GLU A 54 7.95 23.96 -5.38
N MET A 55 6.89 23.22 -5.05
CA MET A 55 7.00 21.96 -4.32
C MET A 55 7.81 20.92 -5.11
N ASN A 56 7.57 20.81 -6.42
CA ASN A 56 8.37 19.95 -7.30
C ASN A 56 9.85 20.38 -7.32
N MET A 57 10.15 21.68 -7.37
CA MET A 57 11.52 22.18 -7.32
C MET A 57 12.16 21.87 -5.96
N ARG A 58 11.45 21.99 -4.84
CA ARG A 58 11.96 21.55 -3.53
C ARG A 58 12.32 20.06 -3.52
N LEU A 59 11.47 19.22 -4.11
CA LEU A 59 11.73 17.78 -4.22
C LEU A 59 12.92 17.45 -5.12
N LEU A 60 13.11 18.22 -6.20
CA LEU A 60 14.27 18.11 -7.10
C LEU A 60 15.56 18.51 -6.40
N LEU A 61 15.53 19.62 -5.66
CA LEU A 61 16.69 20.18 -4.96
C LEU A 61 17.03 19.45 -3.66
N LYS A 62 16.10 18.64 -3.13
CA LYS A 62 16.30 17.76 -1.98
C LYS A 62 17.60 16.97 -2.19
N ASP A 63 18.49 16.98 -1.20
CA ASP A 63 19.80 16.30 -1.18
C ASP A 63 20.84 16.78 -2.22
N ALA A 64 20.44 17.53 -3.25
CA ALA A 64 21.35 18.11 -4.25
C ALA A 64 21.90 19.49 -3.81
N ALA A 65 21.16 20.23 -2.99
CA ALA A 65 21.57 21.51 -2.42
C ALA A 65 21.34 21.55 -0.90
N LYS A 66 22.11 22.38 -0.18
CA LYS A 66 21.91 22.62 1.26
C LYS A 66 20.55 23.33 1.48
N PRO A 67 19.83 23.10 2.59
CA PRO A 67 18.51 23.68 2.83
C PRO A 67 18.44 25.19 2.61
N GLN A 68 19.45 25.93 3.05
CA GLN A 68 19.55 27.37 2.85
C GLN A 68 19.63 27.76 1.36
N ALA A 69 20.48 27.07 0.59
CA ALA A 69 20.62 27.28 -0.84
C ALA A 69 19.36 26.85 -1.62
N GLN A 70 18.58 25.88 -1.14
CA GLN A 70 17.32 25.48 -1.76
C GLN A 70 16.29 26.62 -1.71
N LEU A 71 16.17 27.29 -0.57
CA LEU A 71 15.27 28.43 -0.40
C LEU A 71 15.71 29.60 -1.29
N GLU A 72 17.00 29.94 -1.25
CA GLU A 72 17.58 31.02 -2.07
C GLU A 72 17.41 30.76 -3.58
N MET A 73 17.52 29.52 -4.03
CA MET A 73 17.32 29.15 -5.44
C MET A 73 15.86 29.27 -5.89
N ILE A 74 14.90 28.99 -5.00
CA ILE A 74 13.47 29.10 -5.31
C ILE A 74 13.03 30.56 -5.32
N GLU A 75 13.51 31.35 -4.36
CA GLU A 75 13.21 32.79 -4.27
C GLU A 75 13.93 33.61 -5.35
N ASN A 76 15.09 33.15 -5.82
CA ASN A 76 15.85 33.81 -6.88
C ASN A 76 15.90 32.96 -8.17
N PRO A 77 14.98 33.20 -9.12
CA PRO A 77 14.97 32.64 -10.48
C PRO A 77 16.31 32.66 -11.24
N ARG A 78 17.21 33.59 -10.92
CA ARG A 78 18.50 33.79 -11.59
C ARG A 78 19.70 33.36 -10.73
N HIS A 79 19.45 32.58 -9.67
CA HIS A 79 20.51 32.12 -8.78
C HIS A 79 21.62 31.37 -9.53
N VAL A 80 22.89 31.66 -9.21
CA VAL A 80 24.07 31.13 -9.93
C VAL A 80 24.14 29.60 -9.91
N MET A 81 23.65 28.97 -8.84
CA MET A 81 23.61 27.50 -8.72
C MET A 81 22.77 26.82 -9.80
N TRP A 82 21.80 27.50 -10.42
CA TRP A 82 21.06 26.94 -11.55
C TRP A 82 21.93 26.69 -12.80
N LYS A 83 23.14 27.25 -12.84
CA LYS A 83 24.14 27.06 -13.91
C LYS A 83 25.39 26.31 -13.45
N ASP A 84 25.49 25.94 -12.18
CA ASP A 84 26.68 25.29 -11.64
C ASP A 84 26.81 23.84 -12.15
N GLY A 85 27.93 23.54 -12.81
CA GLY A 85 28.16 22.22 -13.42
C GLY A 85 28.25 21.08 -12.40
N ARG A 86 28.81 21.34 -11.20
CA ARG A 86 28.92 20.33 -10.14
C ARG A 86 27.57 20.01 -9.51
N PHE A 87 26.69 21.00 -9.41
CA PHE A 87 25.30 20.82 -9.00
C PHE A 87 24.51 20.03 -10.05
N LEU A 88 24.64 20.35 -11.33
CA LEU A 88 23.99 19.61 -12.41
C LEU A 88 24.44 18.14 -12.47
N GLN A 89 25.73 17.87 -12.28
CA GLN A 89 26.26 16.51 -12.23
C GLN A 89 25.68 15.72 -11.04
N ARG A 90 25.52 16.33 -9.88
CA ARG A 90 24.88 15.69 -8.71
C ARG A 90 23.39 15.40 -8.96
N LEU A 91 22.68 16.31 -9.62
CA LEU A 91 21.29 16.07 -10.04
C LEU A 91 21.19 14.92 -11.05
N GLU A 92 22.10 14.84 -12.02
CA GLU A 92 22.14 13.77 -13.01
C GLU A 92 22.45 12.42 -12.38
N GLN A 93 23.43 12.36 -11.47
CA GLN A 93 23.73 11.16 -10.69
C GLN A 93 22.54 10.70 -9.84
N LYS A 94 21.83 11.65 -9.19
CA LYS A 94 20.66 11.36 -8.37
C LYS A 94 19.48 10.82 -9.18
N LEU A 95 19.17 11.45 -10.30
CA LEU A 95 18.00 11.13 -11.11
C LEU A 95 18.25 9.98 -12.10
N GLY A 96 19.51 9.68 -12.42
CA GLY A 96 19.91 8.61 -13.32
C GLY A 96 19.13 8.66 -14.65
N LYS A 97 18.48 7.55 -15.00
CA LYS A 97 17.68 7.44 -16.24
C LYS A 97 16.50 8.42 -16.32
N ALA A 98 16.01 8.92 -15.18
CA ALA A 98 14.91 9.89 -15.14
C ALA A 98 15.35 11.32 -15.48
N TYR A 99 16.67 11.61 -15.49
CA TYR A 99 17.21 12.94 -15.75
C TYR A 99 16.81 13.50 -17.12
N ALA A 100 16.96 12.69 -18.18
CA ALA A 100 16.59 13.09 -19.54
C ALA A 100 15.08 13.38 -19.68
N LEU A 101 14.24 12.57 -19.04
CA LEU A 101 12.80 12.77 -19.03
C LEU A 101 12.42 14.06 -18.28
N LEU A 102 13.06 14.34 -17.14
CA LEU A 102 12.83 15.58 -16.39
C LEU A 102 13.23 16.83 -17.19
N ILE A 103 14.34 16.78 -17.93
CA ILE A 103 14.74 17.85 -18.84
C ILE A 103 13.65 18.10 -19.89
N SER A 104 13.11 17.03 -20.48
CA SER A 104 12.04 17.14 -21.48
C SER A 104 10.78 17.80 -20.87
N MET A 105 10.38 17.40 -19.66
CA MET A 105 9.22 17.98 -18.98
C MET A 105 9.40 19.47 -18.68
N LEU A 106 10.60 19.89 -18.23
CA LEU A 106 10.87 21.31 -17.96
C LEU A 106 10.80 22.17 -19.23
N ARG A 107 11.27 21.63 -20.37
CA ARG A 107 11.15 22.30 -21.68
C ARG A 107 9.70 22.38 -22.16
N GLU A 108 8.90 21.34 -21.90
CA GLU A 108 7.47 21.32 -22.20
C GLU A 108 6.73 22.42 -21.40
N ILE A 109 7.02 22.52 -20.09
CA ILE A 109 6.50 23.58 -19.20
C ILE A 109 6.91 24.98 -19.71
N GLU A 110 8.17 25.17 -20.10
CA GLU A 110 8.66 26.42 -20.69
C GLU A 110 7.86 26.82 -21.94
N SER A 111 7.66 25.89 -22.87
CA SER A 111 6.88 26.13 -24.09
C SER A 111 5.43 26.54 -23.77
N ILE A 112 4.80 25.87 -22.81
CA ILE A 112 3.42 26.16 -22.39
C ILE A 112 3.34 27.57 -21.78
N ILE A 113 4.28 27.95 -20.93
CA ILE A 113 4.29 29.28 -20.30
C ILE A 113 4.53 30.38 -21.34
N ILE A 114 5.42 30.16 -22.32
CA ILE A 114 5.60 31.09 -23.46
C ILE A 114 4.31 31.21 -24.27
N SER A 115 3.58 30.11 -24.47
CA SER A 115 2.27 30.12 -25.14
C SER A 115 1.22 30.94 -24.37
N ILE A 116 1.21 30.85 -23.04
CA ILE A 116 0.34 31.66 -22.17
C ILE A 116 0.75 33.14 -22.24
N ALA A 117 2.04 33.45 -22.08
CA ALA A 117 2.57 34.82 -22.10
C ALA A 117 2.33 35.53 -23.43
N SER A 118 2.57 34.86 -24.56
CA SER A 118 2.27 35.38 -25.90
C SER A 118 0.77 35.51 -26.16
N SER A 119 -0.05 34.65 -25.56
CA SER A 119 -1.51 34.81 -25.61
C SER A 119 -2.00 36.01 -24.78
N LEU A 120 -1.20 36.46 -23.81
CA LEU A 120 -1.45 37.63 -22.98
C LEU A 120 -0.77 38.92 -23.49
N ASP A 121 -0.20 38.87 -24.70
CA ASP A 121 0.57 39.95 -25.33
C ASP A 121 1.58 40.61 -24.36
N MET A 122 2.15 39.84 -23.43
CA MET A 122 3.36 40.25 -22.71
C MET A 122 4.46 40.21 -23.77
N ALA A 123 5.01 41.37 -24.12
CA ALA A 123 5.72 41.63 -25.36
C ALA A 123 6.68 40.49 -25.81
N VAL A 124 6.59 40.16 -27.09
CA VAL A 124 7.68 39.57 -27.88
C VAL A 124 7.69 40.37 -29.18
N ALA A 125 8.04 41.65 -29.07
CA ALA A 125 8.18 42.54 -30.22
C ALA A 125 9.67 42.77 -30.48
N GLY A 126 10.25 41.91 -31.31
CA GLY A 126 11.62 42.03 -31.77
C GLY A 126 11.96 40.87 -32.71
N GLU A 127 11.92 41.14 -34.02
CA GLU A 127 12.53 40.27 -35.01
C GLU A 127 14.04 40.17 -34.71
N GLY A 128 14.49 38.98 -34.30
CA GLY A 128 15.92 38.63 -34.33
C GLY A 128 16.59 38.25 -33.00
N VAL A 129 15.98 38.40 -31.83
CA VAL A 129 16.63 38.08 -30.53
C VAL A 129 15.85 37.01 -29.76
N LYS A 130 16.57 36.01 -29.25
CA LYS A 130 16.09 34.72 -28.69
C LYS A 130 14.69 34.78 -28.03
N LYS A 131 13.75 34.01 -28.56
CA LYS A 131 12.48 33.65 -27.90
C LYS A 131 12.81 32.80 -26.67
N GLY A 132 12.61 33.33 -25.46
CA GLY A 132 12.87 32.59 -24.22
C GLY A 132 12.27 33.27 -22.99
N LEU A 133 12.11 32.50 -21.91
CA LEU A 133 11.58 33.00 -20.63
C LEU A 133 12.44 34.13 -20.04
N GLU A 134 13.73 34.21 -20.38
CA GLU A 134 14.65 35.29 -19.98
C GLU A 134 14.17 36.67 -20.45
N THR A 135 13.76 36.77 -21.70
CA THR A 135 13.26 38.01 -22.32
C THR A 135 11.98 38.47 -21.64
N ILE A 136 11.06 37.53 -21.37
CA ILE A 136 9.81 37.80 -20.64
C ILE A 136 10.09 38.27 -19.20
N LEU A 137 11.07 37.67 -18.54
CA LEU A 137 11.44 38.04 -17.17
C LEU A 137 12.10 39.44 -17.10
N GLN A 138 12.88 39.82 -18.12
CA GLN A 138 13.50 41.15 -18.25
C GLN A 138 12.47 42.24 -18.62
N GLU A 139 11.57 41.96 -19.57
CA GLU A 139 10.53 42.91 -19.99
C GLU A 139 9.40 43.03 -18.95
N GLY A 140 9.06 41.93 -18.27
CA GLY A 140 8.05 41.90 -17.21
C GLY A 140 8.42 42.67 -15.95
N THR A 141 9.72 42.84 -15.65
CA THR A 141 10.18 43.72 -14.55
C THR A 141 9.89 45.19 -14.85
N CYS A 142 9.87 45.58 -16.13
CA CYS A 142 9.49 46.92 -16.56
C CYS A 142 7.96 47.12 -16.52
N ILE A 143 7.17 46.08 -16.83
CA ILE A 143 5.70 46.12 -16.74
C ILE A 143 5.23 46.37 -15.30
N SER A 144 5.86 45.77 -14.28
CA SER A 144 5.54 46.05 -12.87
C SER A 144 5.84 47.49 -12.42
N GLN A 145 6.77 48.17 -13.09
CA GLN A 145 7.08 49.59 -12.85
C GLN A 145 6.18 50.53 -13.66
N ILE A 146 5.67 50.09 -14.81
CA ILE A 146 4.73 50.85 -15.65
C ILE A 146 3.30 50.79 -15.11
N THR A 147 2.90 49.72 -14.41
CA THR A 147 1.57 49.63 -13.76
C THR A 147 1.34 50.66 -12.65
N SER A 148 2.38 51.35 -12.16
CA SER A 148 2.26 52.52 -11.28
C SER A 148 2.05 53.85 -12.02
N SER A 149 2.17 53.90 -13.35
CA SER A 149 1.95 55.10 -14.16
C SER A 149 0.87 54.81 -15.20
N GLY A 150 -0.39 54.99 -14.80
CA GLY A 150 -1.55 54.71 -15.64
C GLY A 150 -1.60 55.59 -16.88
N LYS A 151 -1.16 55.09 -18.04
CA LYS A 151 -1.58 55.61 -19.36
C LYS A 151 -1.81 54.51 -20.40
N ALA A 152 -3.10 54.36 -20.71
CA ALA A 152 -3.72 54.27 -22.03
C ALA A 152 -3.09 53.37 -23.12
N VAL A 153 -3.53 52.10 -23.17
CA VAL A 153 -3.78 51.36 -24.43
C VAL A 153 -4.99 50.44 -24.20
N GLN A 154 -6.20 50.98 -24.25
CA GLN A 154 -7.39 50.27 -23.78
C GLN A 154 -8.55 50.40 -24.77
N LEU A 155 -8.69 49.42 -25.68
CA LEU A 155 -9.97 48.91 -26.21
C LEU A 155 -9.74 47.83 -27.28
N GLN A 156 -8.79 48.01 -28.22
CA GLN A 156 -8.49 47.02 -29.27
C GLN A 156 -7.88 45.71 -28.76
N GLN A 157 -7.21 45.73 -27.60
CA GLN A 157 -6.71 44.51 -26.95
C GLN A 157 -7.87 43.67 -26.35
N ARG A 158 -9.04 44.24 -26.06
CA ARG A 158 -10.10 43.53 -25.31
C ARG A 158 -10.81 42.43 -26.13
N ALA A 159 -11.05 42.69 -27.42
CA ALA A 159 -11.69 41.74 -28.33
C ALA A 159 -10.76 40.57 -28.73
N LYS A 160 -9.46 40.85 -28.96
CA LYS A 160 -8.45 39.82 -29.27
C LYS A 160 -8.23 38.86 -28.10
N PHE A 161 -8.39 39.30 -26.85
CA PHE A 161 -8.17 38.48 -25.66
C PHE A 161 -9.36 37.59 -25.31
N ALA A 162 -10.60 38.07 -25.49
CA ALA A 162 -11.78 37.23 -25.37
C ALA A 162 -11.73 36.01 -26.32
N TRP A 163 -11.11 36.17 -27.50
CA TRP A 163 -10.87 35.09 -28.46
C TRP A 163 -9.73 34.14 -28.09
N LYS A 164 -8.69 34.58 -27.36
CA LYS A 164 -7.59 33.72 -26.90
C LYS A 164 -7.89 32.96 -25.59
N ARG A 165 -9.05 33.18 -24.97
CA ARG A 165 -9.47 32.56 -23.69
C ARG A 165 -9.38 31.03 -23.69
N GLN A 166 -9.87 30.38 -24.75
CA GLN A 166 -9.87 28.91 -24.81
C GLN A 166 -8.44 28.35 -24.91
N LYS A 167 -7.56 29.05 -25.63
CA LYS A 167 -6.14 28.72 -25.75
C LYS A 167 -5.39 28.85 -24.42
N ILE A 168 -5.67 29.91 -23.65
CA ILE A 168 -5.10 30.07 -22.30
C ILE A 168 -5.60 28.96 -21.37
N LYS A 169 -6.90 28.62 -21.44
CA LYS A 169 -7.50 27.56 -20.61
C LYS A 169 -6.90 26.18 -20.92
N SER A 170 -6.71 25.83 -22.20
CA SER A 170 -6.09 24.56 -22.58
C SER A 170 -4.63 24.51 -22.13
N ALA A 171 -3.88 25.60 -22.35
CA ALA A 171 -2.49 25.70 -21.91
C ALA A 171 -2.32 25.58 -20.39
N ILE A 172 -3.23 26.15 -19.59
CA ILE A 172 -3.23 25.98 -18.13
C ILE A 172 -3.50 24.51 -17.75
N THR A 173 -4.38 23.83 -18.49
CA THR A 173 -4.71 22.41 -18.23
C THR A 173 -3.50 21.52 -18.53
N GLU A 174 -2.83 21.76 -19.65
CA GLU A 174 -1.57 21.10 -20.03
C GLU A 174 -0.46 21.36 -19.00
N LEU A 175 -0.37 22.59 -18.47
CA LEU A 175 0.59 22.94 -17.42
C LEU A 175 0.34 22.14 -16.12
N ILE A 176 -0.92 21.99 -15.70
CA ILE A 176 -1.31 21.17 -14.54
C ILE A 176 -0.88 19.72 -14.75
N GLU A 177 -1.16 19.15 -15.93
CA GLU A 177 -0.81 17.77 -16.24
C GLU A 177 0.71 17.56 -16.27
N CYS A 178 1.47 18.51 -16.83
CA CYS A 178 2.92 18.49 -16.83
C CYS A 178 3.50 18.54 -15.41
N ASN A 179 2.97 19.40 -14.54
CA ASN A 179 3.37 19.47 -13.13
C ASN A 179 3.07 18.17 -12.37
N ALA A 180 1.91 17.54 -12.61
CA ALA A 180 1.56 16.27 -12.01
C ALA A 180 2.49 15.13 -12.47
N ARG A 181 2.85 15.11 -13.76
CA ARG A 181 3.84 14.16 -14.31
C ARG A 181 5.22 14.37 -13.68
N LEU A 182 5.67 15.63 -13.54
CA LEU A 182 6.93 15.98 -12.91
C LEU A 182 6.99 15.50 -11.45
N TYR A 183 5.93 15.72 -10.68
CA TYR A 183 5.82 15.23 -9.30
C TYR A 183 5.99 13.71 -9.19
N ARG A 184 5.31 12.94 -10.06
CA ARG A 184 5.37 11.46 -10.06
C ARG A 184 6.79 10.95 -10.32
N ILE A 185 7.51 11.59 -11.24
CA ILE A 185 8.90 11.21 -11.56
C ILE A 185 9.81 11.50 -10.37
N LEU A 186 9.69 12.69 -9.78
CA LEU A 186 10.51 13.12 -8.64
C LEU A 186 10.29 12.26 -7.40
N THR A 187 9.04 11.97 -7.07
CA THR A 187 8.68 11.10 -5.94
C THR A 187 9.17 9.68 -6.13
N ALA A 188 8.97 9.09 -7.32
CA ALA A 188 9.49 7.76 -7.62
C ALA A 188 11.03 7.70 -7.54
N SER A 189 11.72 8.73 -8.02
CA SER A 189 13.19 8.80 -7.95
C SER A 189 13.69 8.93 -6.52
N ASN A 190 13.05 9.77 -5.70
CA ASN A 190 13.42 9.95 -4.29
C ASN A 190 13.15 8.67 -3.48
N GLN A 191 12.02 7.99 -3.69
CA GLN A 191 11.71 6.70 -3.06
C GLN A 191 12.73 5.62 -3.43
N LEU A 192 13.18 5.59 -4.69
CA LEU A 192 14.20 4.65 -5.13
C LEU A 192 15.56 4.93 -4.46
N MET A 193 15.95 6.20 -4.33
CA MET A 193 17.18 6.60 -3.63
C MET A 193 17.13 6.26 -2.14
N GLU A 194 16.02 6.58 -1.45
CA GLU A 194 15.82 6.19 -0.05
C GLU A 194 15.88 4.67 0.13
N THR A 195 15.26 3.91 -0.80
CA THR A 195 15.32 2.44 -0.79
C THR A 195 16.76 1.94 -1.00
N LEU A 196 17.50 2.46 -1.98
CA LEU A 196 18.88 2.05 -2.24
C LEU A 196 19.81 2.40 -1.07
N GLN A 197 19.66 3.58 -0.48
CA GLN A 197 20.44 3.99 0.67
C GLN A 197 20.13 3.15 1.91
N THR A 198 18.87 2.73 2.12
CA THR A 198 18.55 1.76 3.17
C THR A 198 19.16 0.38 2.90
N VAL A 199 19.27 -0.04 1.64
CA VAL A 199 19.91 -1.31 1.24
C VAL A 199 21.43 -1.27 1.33
N GLU A 200 22.06 -0.11 1.10
CA GLU A 200 23.51 0.07 1.24
C GLU A 200 23.94 0.20 2.70
N THR A 201 23.13 0.85 3.53
CA THR A 201 23.40 1.02 4.97
C THR A 201 22.98 -0.18 5.81
N SER A 202 21.98 -0.94 5.37
CA SER A 202 21.58 -2.20 5.98
C SER A 202 22.24 -3.34 5.21
N GLY A 203 23.40 -3.82 5.69
CA GLY A 203 24.00 -5.06 5.16
C GLY A 203 22.96 -6.18 5.03
N LYS A 204 23.12 -7.08 4.04
CA LYS A 204 22.18 -8.15 3.64
C LYS A 204 21.20 -8.51 4.77
N ILE A 205 19.98 -7.98 4.68
CA ILE A 205 18.90 -8.33 5.60
C ILE A 205 18.57 -9.80 5.34
N ASP A 206 18.89 -10.64 6.30
CA ASP A 206 18.55 -12.05 6.26
C ASP A 206 17.11 -12.17 6.73
N VAL A 207 16.20 -12.59 5.84
CA VAL A 207 14.79 -12.74 6.15
C VAL A 207 14.54 -14.23 6.36
N GLY A 208 14.27 -14.61 7.61
CA GLY A 208 13.93 -15.97 7.99
C GLY A 208 12.57 -16.01 8.69
N PHE A 209 12.04 -17.20 8.94
CA PHE A 209 10.91 -17.35 9.83
C PHE A 209 11.34 -17.13 11.30
N VAL A 210 10.40 -16.83 12.19
CA VAL A 210 10.66 -16.67 13.64
C VAL A 210 11.08 -17.98 14.33
N GLY A 211 10.93 -19.12 13.64
CA GLY A 211 11.37 -20.45 14.04
C GLY A 211 11.35 -21.41 12.83
N PRO A 212 11.76 -22.67 13.00
CA PRO A 212 11.70 -23.68 11.95
C PRO A 212 10.27 -23.85 11.40
N LEU A 213 10.15 -23.95 10.07
CA LEU A 213 8.84 -24.14 9.42
C LEU A 213 8.12 -25.41 9.89
N ASP A 214 8.88 -26.47 10.17
CA ASP A 214 8.35 -27.73 10.68
C ASP A 214 7.72 -27.55 12.07
N ASP A 215 8.28 -26.68 12.91
CA ASP A 215 7.73 -26.37 14.23
C ASP A 215 6.43 -25.57 14.12
N ILE A 216 6.41 -24.55 13.27
CA ILE A 216 5.21 -23.74 13.01
C ILE A 216 4.09 -24.63 12.43
N SER A 217 4.41 -25.47 11.45
CA SER A 217 3.46 -26.39 10.80
C SER A 217 2.93 -27.43 11.79
N ARG A 218 3.81 -27.99 12.64
CA ARG A 218 3.44 -28.93 13.70
C ARG A 218 2.50 -28.27 14.70
N ASN A 219 2.79 -27.04 15.13
CA ASN A 219 1.95 -26.32 16.08
C ASN A 219 0.58 -25.94 15.47
N ALA A 220 0.55 -25.46 14.23
CA ALA A 220 -0.71 -25.20 13.52
C ALA A 220 -1.55 -26.49 13.36
N THR A 221 -0.91 -27.63 13.13
CA THR A 221 -1.56 -28.95 13.07
C THR A 221 -2.16 -29.34 14.42
N ARG A 222 -1.46 -29.10 15.53
CA ARG A 222 -1.98 -29.34 16.89
C ARG A 222 -3.22 -28.48 17.17
N VAL A 223 -3.23 -27.21 16.75
CA VAL A 223 -4.42 -26.34 16.88
C VAL A 223 -5.60 -26.91 16.10
N HIS A 224 -5.41 -27.30 14.84
CA HIS A 224 -6.47 -27.92 14.04
C HIS A 224 -6.99 -29.21 14.67
N ALA A 225 -6.08 -30.07 15.13
CA ALA A 225 -6.42 -31.36 15.75
C ALA A 225 -7.19 -31.18 17.06
N ALA A 226 -6.82 -30.18 17.88
CA ALA A 226 -7.55 -29.84 19.10
C ALA A 226 -8.97 -29.37 18.78
N LEU A 227 -9.14 -28.46 17.81
CA LEU A 227 -10.47 -28.04 17.36
C LEU A 227 -11.31 -29.22 16.88
N LEU A 228 -10.75 -30.05 16.00
CA LEU A 228 -11.42 -31.22 15.44
C LEU A 228 -11.94 -32.18 16.53
N ARG A 229 -11.18 -32.37 17.62
CA ARG A 229 -11.53 -33.26 18.73
C ARG A 229 -12.51 -32.64 19.72
N SER A 230 -12.52 -31.31 19.85
CA SER A 230 -13.30 -30.59 20.85
C SER A 230 -14.61 -30.01 20.30
N TRP A 231 -14.90 -30.09 19.00
CA TRP A 231 -16.22 -29.73 18.48
C TRP A 231 -17.31 -30.65 19.04
N CYS A 232 -18.51 -30.11 19.26
CA CYS A 232 -19.60 -30.92 19.81
C CYS A 232 -20.13 -31.91 18.77
N VAL A 233 -20.71 -33.01 19.23
CA VAL A 233 -21.29 -34.07 18.36
C VAL A 233 -22.78 -33.79 18.04
N LEU A 234 -23.33 -32.68 18.56
CA LEU A 234 -24.74 -32.35 18.40
C LEU A 234 -25.08 -32.05 16.93
N GLY A 235 -26.03 -32.79 16.38
CA GLY A 235 -26.58 -32.51 15.06
C GLY A 235 -27.16 -31.09 15.00
N GLY A 236 -26.81 -30.34 13.95
CA GLY A 236 -27.29 -28.98 13.70
C GLY A 236 -26.33 -27.85 14.05
N CYS A 237 -25.18 -28.11 14.68
CA CYS A 237 -24.16 -27.07 14.88
C CYS A 237 -23.32 -26.85 13.62
N THR A 238 -23.16 -25.60 13.20
CA THR A 238 -22.23 -25.23 12.13
C THR A 238 -20.85 -24.93 12.73
N HIS A 239 -19.91 -25.85 12.57
CA HIS A 239 -18.55 -25.69 13.10
C HIS A 239 -17.66 -25.02 12.05
N GLN A 240 -17.26 -23.78 12.32
CA GLN A 240 -16.31 -23.07 11.48
C GLN A 240 -15.23 -22.41 12.32
N ALA A 241 -14.01 -22.42 11.79
CA ALA A 241 -12.88 -21.69 12.37
C ALA A 241 -12.11 -20.96 11.29
N GLY A 242 -11.55 -19.81 11.62
CA GLY A 242 -10.61 -19.06 10.80
C GLY A 242 -9.27 -18.95 11.52
N ILE A 243 -8.18 -19.44 10.94
CA ILE A 243 -6.84 -19.18 11.48
C ILE A 243 -6.32 -17.86 10.94
N LEU A 244 -5.77 -17.00 11.81
CA LEU A 244 -5.14 -15.75 11.38
C LEU A 244 -3.89 -16.09 10.57
N LEU A 245 -3.81 -15.50 9.38
CA LEU A 245 -2.64 -15.59 8.52
C LEU A 245 -1.63 -14.51 8.92
N GLU A 246 -0.39 -14.93 9.20
CA GLU A 246 0.67 -14.06 9.68
C GLU A 246 1.96 -14.28 8.87
N GLU A 247 2.75 -13.22 8.70
CA GLU A 247 4.03 -13.32 8.01
C GLU A 247 5.02 -14.24 8.75
N ARG A 248 5.06 -14.13 10.08
CA ARG A 248 6.02 -14.82 10.98
C ARG A 248 7.48 -14.74 10.52
N LEU A 249 7.85 -13.61 9.93
CA LEU A 249 9.20 -13.34 9.46
C LEU A 249 10.00 -12.57 10.51
N SER A 250 11.18 -13.08 10.81
CA SER A 250 12.26 -12.34 11.45
C SER A 250 13.12 -11.70 10.36
N ARG A 251 13.36 -10.40 10.50
CA ARG A 251 14.35 -9.71 9.69
C ARG A 251 15.59 -9.65 10.58
N ASN A 252 16.71 -10.21 10.16
CA ASN A 252 17.95 -10.16 10.91
C ASN A 252 18.86 -9.18 10.16
N VAL A 253 19.08 -8.01 10.75
CA VAL A 253 20.13 -7.12 10.27
C VAL A 253 21.45 -7.69 10.77
N ARG A 254 22.35 -8.09 9.86
CA ARG A 254 23.74 -8.42 10.22
C ARG A 254 24.47 -7.14 10.62
N SER A 255 24.15 -6.62 11.79
CA SER A 255 24.83 -5.48 12.43
C SER A 255 25.78 -6.01 13.50
N HIS A 256 26.96 -5.40 13.61
CA HIS A 256 27.90 -5.64 14.72
C HIS A 256 27.38 -5.15 16.09
N THR A 257 26.24 -4.45 16.10
CA THR A 257 25.50 -4.07 17.30
C THR A 257 24.10 -4.70 17.29
N PRO A 258 23.77 -5.58 18.25
CA PRO A 258 22.43 -6.13 18.37
C PRO A 258 21.47 -5.06 18.87
N GLY A 259 20.72 -4.45 17.94
CA GLY A 259 19.52 -3.69 18.27
C GLY A 259 18.33 -4.64 18.47
N PRO A 260 17.36 -4.32 19.34
CA PRO A 260 16.20 -5.18 19.56
C PRO A 260 15.27 -5.12 18.34
N MET A 261 15.34 -6.11 17.44
CA MET A 261 14.31 -6.35 16.44
C MET A 261 13.17 -7.14 17.06
N ARG A 262 11.94 -6.63 16.92
CA ARG A 262 10.73 -7.32 17.40
C ARG A 262 10.18 -8.20 16.27
N PRO A 263 10.10 -9.53 16.46
CA PRO A 263 9.46 -10.41 15.48
C PRO A 263 7.96 -10.09 15.34
N PHE A 264 7.42 -10.25 14.13
CA PHE A 264 5.98 -10.22 13.89
C PHE A 264 5.41 -11.61 14.19
N GLY A 265 4.80 -11.78 15.36
CA GLY A 265 4.20 -13.06 15.82
C GLY A 265 5.19 -13.98 16.54
N LYS A 266 4.67 -15.03 17.18
CA LYS A 266 5.43 -16.06 17.92
C LYS A 266 5.06 -17.46 17.42
N ALA A 267 6.04 -18.35 17.24
CA ALA A 267 5.82 -19.72 16.73
C ALA A 267 4.78 -20.54 17.53
N GLU A 268 4.64 -20.28 18.83
CA GLU A 268 3.78 -21.01 19.77
C GLU A 268 2.40 -20.35 20.02
N HIS A 269 2.08 -19.24 19.35
CA HIS A 269 0.82 -18.51 19.59
C HIS A 269 0.04 -18.45 18.28
N PHE A 270 -1.25 -18.75 18.29
CA PHE A 270 -2.10 -18.70 17.11
C PHE A 270 -3.42 -18.00 17.44
N SER A 271 -3.77 -16.98 16.68
CA SER A 271 -5.10 -16.37 16.76
C SER A 271 -6.05 -17.12 15.83
N VAL A 272 -7.20 -17.52 16.38
CA VAL A 272 -8.24 -18.26 15.67
C VAL A 272 -9.57 -17.57 15.92
N SER A 273 -10.34 -17.32 14.88
CA SER A 273 -11.73 -16.89 14.98
C SER A 273 -12.65 -18.11 14.94
N LEU A 274 -13.58 -18.24 15.89
CA LEU A 274 -14.52 -19.35 16.01
C LEU A 274 -15.93 -18.86 15.71
N TRP A 275 -16.69 -19.59 14.89
CA TRP A 275 -18.06 -19.21 14.53
C TRP A 275 -19.05 -19.50 15.66
N ARG A 276 -19.89 -18.51 15.99
CA ARG A 276 -20.94 -18.60 16.99
C ARG A 276 -22.29 -18.75 16.30
N ASP A 277 -22.70 -19.99 16.06
CA ASP A 277 -23.97 -20.31 15.41
C ASP A 277 -25.19 -19.61 16.05
N ALA A 278 -25.23 -19.57 17.40
CA ALA A 278 -26.35 -18.99 18.15
C ALA A 278 -26.58 -17.48 17.94
N VAL A 279 -25.56 -16.74 17.51
CA VAL A 279 -25.64 -15.27 17.33
C VAL A 279 -25.11 -14.80 15.98
N ALA A 280 -24.75 -15.72 15.08
CA ALA A 280 -24.18 -15.47 13.77
C ALA A 280 -23.00 -14.46 13.78
N MET A 281 -22.06 -14.64 14.71
CA MET A 281 -20.87 -13.78 14.84
C MET A 281 -19.59 -14.60 15.02
N TRP A 282 -18.45 -13.99 14.69
CA TRP A 282 -17.14 -14.57 14.94
C TRP A 282 -16.62 -14.19 16.34
N LEU A 283 -15.93 -15.13 16.98
CA LEU A 283 -15.32 -14.95 18.29
C LEU A 283 -13.81 -15.13 18.19
N ASN A 284 -13.03 -14.14 18.61
CA ASN A 284 -11.58 -14.31 18.64
C ASN A 284 -11.17 -15.27 19.77
N ALA A 285 -10.19 -16.10 19.49
CA ALA A 285 -9.59 -17.02 20.43
C ALA A 285 -8.07 -17.07 20.24
N GLU A 286 -7.32 -17.04 21.33
CA GLU A 286 -5.86 -17.23 21.32
C GLU A 286 -5.54 -18.66 21.75
N PHE A 287 -4.79 -19.38 20.92
CA PHE A 287 -4.24 -20.70 21.21
C PHE A 287 -2.75 -20.57 21.50
N ARG A 288 -2.34 -20.93 22.72
CA ARG A 288 -0.94 -21.06 23.13
C ARG A 288 -0.56 -22.53 23.15
N LEU A 289 0.65 -22.84 22.73
CA LEU A 289 1.19 -24.20 22.79
C LEU A 289 2.34 -24.28 23.78
N ASP A 290 2.36 -25.35 24.57
CA ASP A 290 3.48 -25.73 25.43
C ASP A 290 4.05 -27.07 24.93
N PRO A 291 4.90 -27.06 23.90
CA PRO A 291 5.47 -28.28 23.33
C PRO A 291 6.38 -29.02 24.31
N ASP A 292 7.07 -28.28 25.20
CA ASP A 292 8.10 -28.83 26.09
C ASP A 292 7.57 -29.20 27.49
N GLY A 293 6.28 -28.95 27.77
CA GLY A 293 5.68 -29.25 29.06
C GLY A 293 6.26 -28.41 30.20
N LEU A 294 6.77 -27.22 29.90
CA LEU A 294 7.37 -26.32 30.90
C LEU A 294 6.30 -25.62 31.75
N CYS A 295 5.06 -25.59 31.28
CA CYS A 295 3.86 -25.09 31.96
C CYS A 295 3.06 -26.25 32.58
N GLN A 296 3.68 -27.07 33.44
CA GLN A 296 2.90 -28.07 34.20
C GLN A 296 2.12 -27.43 35.36
N PRO A 297 0.80 -27.71 35.50
CA PRO A 297 0.10 -27.52 36.76
C PRO A 297 0.65 -28.53 37.77
N ARG A 298 1.20 -28.05 38.89
CA ARG A 298 1.82 -28.91 39.91
C ARG A 298 0.85 -29.96 40.43
N SER A 299 1.06 -31.22 40.06
CA SER A 299 0.56 -32.37 40.81
C SER A 299 1.36 -32.53 42.10
N ARG A 300 0.64 -32.56 43.23
CA ARG A 300 1.17 -32.55 44.59
C ARG A 300 1.90 -33.87 44.90
N ARG A 301 3.23 -33.93 44.80
CA ARG A 301 4.07 -34.87 45.56
C ARG A 301 5.37 -34.23 46.05
N GLN A 302 5.58 -34.33 47.36
CA GLN A 302 6.76 -33.84 48.09
C GLN A 302 8.02 -34.58 47.65
N SER A 303 9.15 -33.88 47.48
CA SER A 303 10.39 -34.24 48.17
C SER A 303 11.46 -33.14 48.02
N ARG A 304 12.19 -32.93 49.10
CA ARG A 304 13.24 -31.94 49.32
C ARG A 304 14.51 -32.32 48.53
N ASN A 305 15.15 -31.34 47.88
CA ASN A 305 16.57 -31.01 48.13
C ASN A 305 16.99 -29.75 47.34
N ARG A 306 17.49 -28.76 48.07
CA ARG A 306 18.01 -27.49 47.54
C ARG A 306 19.39 -27.70 46.94
N ARG A 307 19.59 -27.29 45.68
CA ARG A 307 20.84 -26.72 45.18
C ARG A 307 20.51 -25.47 44.37
N VAL A 308 21.09 -24.34 44.76
CA VAL A 308 20.86 -23.04 44.12
C VAL A 308 21.87 -22.88 42.99
N ARG A 309 21.38 -22.65 41.77
CA ARG A 309 22.15 -22.12 40.64
C ARG A 309 21.46 -20.82 40.21
N PHE A 310 22.23 -19.76 40.01
CA PHE A 310 21.69 -18.48 39.56
C PHE A 310 21.11 -18.63 38.14
N GLN A 311 19.83 -18.28 37.97
CA GLN A 311 19.10 -18.37 36.71
C GLN A 311 18.46 -17.01 36.40
N HIS A 312 18.45 -16.66 35.11
CA HIS A 312 17.80 -15.46 34.59
C HIS A 312 16.34 -15.37 35.05
N SER A 313 15.89 -14.14 35.34
CA SER A 313 14.57 -13.82 35.88
C SER A 313 13.42 -14.39 35.03
N HIS A 314 12.95 -15.58 35.37
CA HIS A 314 11.68 -16.11 34.88
C HIS A 314 10.57 -15.61 35.79
N VAL A 315 9.60 -14.89 35.20
CA VAL A 315 8.36 -14.53 35.88
C VAL A 315 7.62 -15.83 36.20
N LEU A 316 7.61 -16.20 37.49
CA LEU A 316 6.79 -17.29 38.02
C LEU A 316 5.32 -16.87 37.95
N ILE A 317 4.61 -17.32 36.92
CA ILE A 317 3.15 -17.22 36.87
C ILE A 317 2.59 -18.43 37.64
N ASN A 318 2.04 -18.17 38.82
CA ASN A 318 1.15 -19.13 39.50
C ASN A 318 -0.18 -19.15 38.70
N GLU A 319 -0.33 -20.04 37.72
CA GLU A 319 -1.62 -20.27 37.08
C GLU A 319 -2.49 -21.25 37.89
N PRO A 320 -3.79 -20.97 38.08
CA PRO A 320 -4.74 -21.91 38.66
C PRO A 320 -4.95 -23.11 37.72
N LEU A 321 -5.43 -24.23 38.28
CA LEU A 321 -5.72 -25.49 37.56
C LEU A 321 -6.42 -25.21 36.21
N ALA A 322 -5.70 -25.40 35.10
CA ALA A 322 -6.28 -25.25 33.77
C ALA A 322 -7.35 -26.33 33.58
N GLN A 323 -8.60 -25.92 33.27
CA GLN A 323 -9.70 -26.85 33.07
C GLN A 323 -9.64 -27.44 31.66
N GLU A 324 -9.63 -28.76 31.55
CA GLU A 324 -9.70 -29.47 30.27
C GLU A 324 -11.00 -29.13 29.52
N VAL A 325 -10.87 -28.86 28.22
CA VAL A 325 -11.95 -28.48 27.31
C VAL A 325 -12.23 -29.63 26.35
N THR A 326 -13.24 -30.44 26.69
CA THR A 326 -13.72 -31.53 25.84
C THR A 326 -14.78 -31.08 24.83
N ASP A 327 -15.48 -29.98 25.10
CA ASP A 327 -16.49 -29.39 24.21
C ASP A 327 -16.26 -27.87 24.10
N ILE A 328 -15.67 -27.44 22.99
CA ILE A 328 -15.39 -26.03 22.73
C ILE A 328 -16.67 -25.24 22.42
N CYS A 329 -17.73 -25.88 21.91
CA CYS A 329 -19.02 -25.22 21.64
C CYS A 329 -19.67 -24.73 22.93
N THR A 330 -19.55 -25.49 24.03
CA THR A 330 -20.02 -25.02 25.35
C THR A 330 -19.26 -23.76 25.79
N SER A 331 -17.94 -23.74 25.61
CA SER A 331 -17.10 -22.58 25.91
C SER A 331 -17.48 -21.34 25.09
N ILE A 332 -17.79 -21.53 23.80
CA ILE A 332 -18.23 -20.48 22.88
C ILE A 332 -19.63 -19.95 23.23
N ARG A 333 -20.56 -20.81 23.67
CA ARG A 333 -21.93 -20.43 24.03
C ARG A 333 -22.01 -19.72 25.37
N GLN A 334 -21.24 -20.18 26.36
CA GLN A 334 -21.30 -19.67 27.73
C GLN A 334 -20.47 -18.41 27.96
N THR A 335 -19.58 -18.04 27.03
CA THR A 335 -18.72 -16.88 27.23
C THR A 335 -19.47 -15.57 27.04
N THR A 336 -19.32 -14.68 28.02
CA THR A 336 -19.69 -13.26 27.93
C THR A 336 -18.51 -12.38 27.49
N ARG A 337 -17.32 -12.98 27.35
CA ARG A 337 -16.09 -12.27 26.94
C ARG A 337 -16.06 -12.06 25.43
N SER A 338 -15.38 -11.00 25.02
CA SER A 338 -15.08 -10.72 23.61
C SER A 338 -14.02 -11.63 23.01
N GLU A 339 -13.30 -12.38 23.85
CA GLU A 339 -12.19 -13.25 23.45
C GLU A 339 -12.07 -14.47 24.38
N LEU A 340 -11.56 -15.58 23.85
CA LEU A 340 -11.24 -16.82 24.58
C LEU A 340 -9.75 -17.16 24.54
N GLY A 341 -9.25 -17.78 25.61
CA GLY A 341 -7.88 -18.27 25.68
C GLY A 341 -7.85 -19.77 25.86
N PHE A 342 -6.94 -20.41 25.13
CA PHE A 342 -6.71 -21.84 25.19
C PHE A 342 -5.22 -22.16 25.27
N LEU A 343 -4.89 -23.23 26.00
CA LEU A 343 -3.55 -23.81 26.07
C LEU A 343 -3.61 -25.25 25.55
N ILE A 344 -2.74 -25.61 24.62
CA ILE A 344 -2.52 -27.00 24.20
C ILE A 344 -1.24 -27.48 24.85
N ASP A 345 -1.36 -28.41 25.81
CA ASP A 345 -0.22 -28.95 26.54
C ASP A 345 0.59 -29.97 25.72
N SER A 346 1.70 -30.44 26.28
CA SER A 346 2.59 -31.41 25.64
C SER A 346 1.92 -32.75 25.29
N GLN A 347 0.78 -33.07 25.88
CA GLN A 347 -0.03 -34.27 25.62
C GLN A 347 -1.13 -34.03 24.56
N ASN A 348 -1.20 -32.81 24.00
CA ASN A 348 -2.24 -32.35 23.09
C ASN A 348 -3.64 -32.25 23.72
N VAL A 349 -3.69 -32.07 25.04
CA VAL A 349 -4.94 -31.78 25.75
C VAL A 349 -5.19 -30.28 25.68
N LEU A 350 -6.44 -29.93 25.37
CA LEU A 350 -6.89 -28.54 25.29
C LEU A 350 -7.36 -28.08 26.67
N HIS A 351 -6.80 -26.99 27.18
CA HIS A 351 -7.19 -26.38 28.44
C HIS A 351 -7.66 -24.95 28.24
N ARG A 352 -8.56 -24.48 29.12
CA ARG A 352 -9.00 -23.08 29.16
C ARG A 352 -7.96 -22.20 29.86
N LEU A 353 -7.69 -21.04 29.26
CA LEU A 353 -6.81 -20.01 29.82
C LEU A 353 -7.65 -18.79 30.25
N ASP A 354 -7.58 -18.43 31.54
CA ASP A 354 -8.42 -17.37 32.12
C ASP A 354 -7.87 -15.95 31.90
N ARG A 355 -6.59 -15.80 31.57
CA ARG A 355 -5.93 -14.50 31.30
C ARG A 355 -5.30 -14.49 29.93
N LEU A 356 -5.72 -13.53 29.11
CA LEU A 356 -5.12 -13.24 27.81
C LEU A 356 -4.32 -11.94 27.91
N ASP A 357 -3.11 -11.97 27.39
CA ASP A 357 -2.32 -10.76 27.14
C ASP A 357 -2.43 -10.43 25.64
N ASN A 358 -3.63 -10.06 25.17
CA ASN A 358 -3.82 -9.68 23.78
C ASN A 358 -4.18 -8.19 23.61
N PRO A 359 -3.32 -7.37 23.01
CA PRO A 359 -3.63 -5.97 22.70
C PRO A 359 -4.56 -5.78 21.49
N HIS A 360 -5.01 -6.84 20.82
CA HIS A 360 -5.80 -6.78 19.57
C HIS A 360 -7.25 -7.30 19.67
N GLY A 361 -7.79 -7.49 20.88
CA GLY A 361 -9.16 -7.98 21.10
C GLY A 361 -10.23 -6.98 20.65
N HIS A 362 -10.69 -7.07 19.40
CA HIS A 362 -11.89 -6.39 18.92
C HIS A 362 -13.03 -7.39 18.71
N LEU A 363 -14.25 -7.03 19.12
CA LEU A 363 -15.46 -7.80 18.84
C LEU A 363 -15.71 -7.84 17.32
N LEU A 364 -15.53 -9.02 16.72
CA LEU A 364 -15.66 -9.25 15.28
C LEU A 364 -17.12 -9.56 14.94
N LYS A 365 -17.92 -8.52 14.60
CA LYS A 365 -19.35 -8.73 14.27
C LYS A 365 -19.56 -9.27 12.85
N THR A 366 -18.85 -8.71 11.86
CA THR A 366 -19.03 -9.06 10.43
C THR A 366 -17.68 -9.27 9.75
N GLY A 367 -17.62 -10.29 8.89
CA GLY A 367 -16.48 -10.55 8.00
C GLY A 367 -16.84 -10.24 6.56
N ILE A 368 -15.87 -9.80 5.77
CA ILE A 368 -15.96 -9.69 4.32
C ILE A 368 -14.92 -10.62 3.69
N SER A 369 -15.30 -11.35 2.65
CA SER A 369 -14.37 -12.21 1.93
C SER A 369 -13.43 -11.39 1.06
N LEU A 370 -12.26 -11.93 0.70
CA LEU A 370 -11.39 -11.30 -0.28
C LEU A 370 -12.14 -11.11 -1.61
N HIS A 371 -12.98 -12.07 -2.01
CA HIS A 371 -13.83 -11.95 -3.21
C HIS A 371 -14.64 -10.65 -3.21
N ASP A 372 -15.36 -10.38 -2.13
CA ASP A 372 -16.24 -9.21 -2.01
C ASP A 372 -15.45 -7.90 -1.83
N LEU A 373 -14.21 -8.00 -1.31
CA LEU A 373 -13.33 -6.85 -1.10
C LEU A 373 -12.58 -6.42 -2.38
N LEU A 374 -12.34 -7.33 -3.34
CA LEU A 374 -11.60 -7.04 -4.58
C LEU A 374 -12.10 -5.77 -5.32
N PRO A 375 -13.42 -5.53 -5.50
CA PRO A 375 -13.91 -4.32 -6.15
C PRO A 375 -13.60 -3.04 -5.37
N GLU A 376 -13.58 -3.09 -4.03
CA GLU A 376 -13.24 -1.96 -3.18
C GLU A 376 -11.74 -1.62 -3.28
N MET A 377 -10.89 -2.65 -3.32
CA MET A 377 -9.44 -2.51 -3.53
C MET A 377 -9.10 -1.87 -4.87
N ARG A 378 -9.98 -2.00 -5.88
CA ARG A 378 -9.84 -1.31 -7.17
C ARG A 378 -10.21 0.17 -7.11
N LYS A 379 -11.21 0.53 -6.29
CA LYS A 379 -11.79 1.89 -6.19
C LYS A 379 -10.97 2.80 -5.29
N GLN A 380 -10.60 2.28 -4.12
CA GLN A 380 -9.67 2.95 -3.23
C GLN A 380 -8.28 2.74 -3.83
N SER A 381 -7.47 3.77 -3.99
CA SER A 381 -6.06 3.61 -4.38
C SER A 381 -5.34 2.86 -3.26
N PHE A 382 -5.40 1.52 -3.30
CA PHE A 382 -4.92 0.63 -2.27
C PHE A 382 -3.46 0.95 -1.97
N ALA A 383 -3.14 1.25 -0.71
CA ALA A 383 -1.79 1.65 -0.34
C ALA A 383 -0.81 0.54 -0.73
N LEU A 384 0.27 0.91 -1.40
CA LEU A 384 1.27 -0.06 -1.88
C LEU A 384 1.85 -0.89 -0.72
N SER A 385 1.91 -0.32 0.48
CA SER A 385 2.29 -1.01 1.72
C SER A 385 1.34 -2.14 2.09
N ASP A 386 0.03 -1.90 2.04
CA ASP A 386 -0.99 -2.88 2.41
C ASP A 386 -1.05 -4.01 1.39
N PHE A 387 -0.83 -3.68 0.11
CA PHE A 387 -0.63 -4.64 -0.98
C PHE A 387 0.50 -5.63 -0.71
N TYR A 388 1.70 -5.12 -0.44
CA TYR A 388 2.84 -5.99 -0.21
C TYR A 388 2.69 -6.77 1.09
N ARG A 389 2.15 -6.15 2.15
CA ARG A 389 1.88 -6.83 3.41
C ARG A 389 0.94 -8.00 3.22
N LEU A 390 -0.23 -7.79 2.59
CA LEU A 390 -1.18 -8.88 2.32
C LEU A 390 -0.56 -9.97 1.44
N THR A 391 0.16 -9.59 0.37
CA THR A 391 0.83 -10.54 -0.52
C THR A 391 1.86 -11.40 0.21
N ILE A 392 2.71 -10.78 1.05
CA ILE A 392 3.72 -11.49 1.85
C ILE A 392 3.04 -12.39 2.87
N THR A 393 2.01 -11.89 3.57
CA THR A 393 1.24 -12.69 4.53
C THR A 393 0.66 -13.95 3.89
N LEU A 394 0.04 -13.84 2.71
CA LEU A 394 -0.53 -14.98 2.00
C LEU A 394 0.56 -15.98 1.56
N ALA A 395 1.65 -15.50 0.97
CA ALA A 395 2.75 -16.36 0.52
C ALA A 395 3.44 -17.08 1.70
N SER A 396 3.78 -16.35 2.76
CA SER A 396 4.36 -16.93 3.97
C SER A 396 3.42 -17.93 4.63
N SER A 397 2.11 -17.66 4.63
CA SER A 397 1.13 -18.56 5.25
C SER A 397 1.00 -19.88 4.51
N VAL A 398 1.07 -19.88 3.18
CA VAL A 398 1.09 -21.14 2.41
C VAL A 398 2.30 -21.98 2.80
N LEU A 399 3.48 -21.38 2.94
CA LEU A 399 4.68 -22.12 3.37
C LEU A 399 4.55 -22.68 4.79
N GLN A 400 3.94 -21.93 5.71
CA GLN A 400 3.73 -22.33 7.10
C GLN A 400 2.63 -23.37 7.30
N LEU A 401 1.65 -23.45 6.39
CA LEU A 401 0.45 -24.27 6.55
C LEU A 401 0.35 -25.41 5.53
N ARG A 402 1.29 -25.52 4.58
CA ARG A 402 1.24 -26.49 3.45
C ARG A 402 1.03 -27.94 3.89
N ASP A 403 1.65 -28.34 5.00
CA ASP A 403 1.65 -29.71 5.51
C ASP A 403 0.57 -29.91 6.60
N THR A 404 -0.38 -28.99 6.70
CA THR A 404 -1.40 -28.96 7.76
C THR A 404 -2.81 -29.13 7.20
N TYR A 405 -3.74 -29.59 8.03
CA TYR A 405 -5.15 -29.68 7.64
C TYR A 405 -5.83 -28.31 7.41
N TRP A 406 -5.20 -27.19 7.75
CA TRP A 406 -5.72 -25.87 7.36
C TRP A 406 -5.72 -25.65 5.84
N LEU A 407 -4.79 -26.29 5.10
CA LEU A 407 -4.67 -26.21 3.64
C LEU A 407 -4.91 -27.56 2.93
N HIS A 408 -5.59 -28.52 3.58
CA HIS A 408 -5.88 -29.81 2.94
C HIS A 408 -6.81 -29.71 1.74
N ARG A 409 -7.74 -28.75 1.75
CA ARG A 409 -8.62 -28.38 0.61
C ARG A 409 -8.00 -27.19 -0.13
N SER A 410 -8.21 -27.14 -1.44
CA SER A 410 -7.79 -25.99 -2.25
C SER A 410 -8.46 -24.72 -1.74
N TRP A 411 -7.65 -23.76 -1.30
CA TRP A 411 -8.12 -22.43 -0.89
C TRP A 411 -8.32 -21.48 -2.08
N ASN A 412 -9.20 -20.51 -1.92
CA ASN A 412 -9.44 -19.44 -2.87
C ASN A 412 -9.89 -18.14 -2.15
N LYS A 413 -10.15 -17.09 -2.93
CA LYS A 413 -10.59 -15.76 -2.45
C LYS A 413 -11.83 -15.77 -1.52
N GLN A 414 -12.66 -16.81 -1.53
CA GLN A 414 -13.81 -16.95 -0.63
C GLN A 414 -13.40 -17.45 0.77
N ASN A 415 -12.28 -18.17 0.87
CA ASN A 415 -11.78 -18.70 2.15
C ASN A 415 -10.99 -17.67 2.96
N ILE A 416 -10.67 -16.51 2.36
CA ILE A 416 -9.93 -15.43 3.02
C ILE A 416 -10.91 -14.39 3.52
N MET A 417 -11.01 -14.26 4.84
CA MET A 417 -11.94 -13.33 5.50
C MET A 417 -11.18 -12.21 6.20
N PHE A 418 -11.75 -11.01 6.15
CA PHE A 418 -11.30 -9.84 6.90
C PHE A 418 -12.43 -9.40 7.84
N PHE A 419 -12.14 -9.30 9.13
CA PHE A 419 -13.15 -8.92 10.11
C PHE A 419 -13.09 -7.42 10.41
N ARG A 420 -14.27 -6.80 10.56
CA ARG A 420 -14.38 -5.36 10.85
C ARG A 420 -14.35 -5.10 12.38
N PRO A 421 -13.52 -4.17 12.87
CA PRO A 421 -13.59 -3.71 14.24
C PRO A 421 -14.72 -2.69 14.38
N GLY A 422 -15.80 -3.01 15.10
CA GLY A 422 -16.76 -2.00 15.58
C GLY A 422 -18.25 -2.41 15.54
N PRO A 423 -19.09 -1.75 16.37
CA PRO A 423 -20.52 -2.01 16.45
C PRO A 423 -21.33 -1.52 15.25
N ASP A 424 -20.80 -0.57 14.46
CA ASP A 424 -21.57 0.22 13.49
C ASP A 424 -21.31 -0.13 12.01
N GLY A 425 -20.47 -1.12 11.70
CA GLY A 425 -20.29 -1.62 10.32
C GLY A 425 -19.70 -0.64 9.29
N GLU A 426 -19.52 0.64 9.64
CA GLU A 426 -19.04 1.71 8.74
C GLU A 426 -17.51 1.72 8.55
N SER A 427 -16.75 1.01 9.37
CA SER A 427 -15.29 0.94 9.21
C SER A 427 -14.89 -0.05 8.12
N SER A 428 -14.03 0.39 7.20
CA SER A 428 -13.42 -0.48 6.17
C SER A 428 -12.72 -1.67 6.82
N ALA A 429 -12.82 -2.86 6.20
CA ALA A 429 -12.19 -4.06 6.72
C ALA A 429 -10.66 -3.89 6.81
N ASP A 430 -10.08 -4.36 7.92
CA ASP A 430 -8.63 -4.25 8.13
C ASP A 430 -7.90 -5.36 7.37
N VAL A 431 -7.38 -5.03 6.20
CA VAL A 431 -6.64 -5.94 5.31
C VAL A 431 -5.34 -6.48 5.92
N ARG A 432 -4.91 -5.95 7.06
CA ARG A 432 -3.68 -6.38 7.75
C ARG A 432 -3.83 -7.70 8.48
N TYR A 433 -5.07 -8.16 8.70
CA TYR A 433 -5.37 -9.37 9.48
C TYR A 433 -6.30 -10.33 8.70
N PRO A 434 -5.81 -10.96 7.61
CA PRO A 434 -6.56 -11.96 6.86
C PRO A 434 -6.68 -13.26 7.65
N TYR A 435 -7.86 -13.89 7.63
CA TYR A 435 -8.11 -15.21 8.23
C TYR A 435 -8.41 -16.23 7.14
N LEU A 436 -7.82 -17.42 7.23
CA LEU A 436 -8.19 -18.57 6.42
C LEU A 436 -9.29 -19.36 7.13
N THR A 437 -10.50 -19.36 6.57
CA THR A 437 -11.66 -20.03 7.13
C THR A 437 -11.88 -21.44 6.58
N ILE A 438 -12.23 -22.36 7.48
CA ILE A 438 -12.59 -23.73 7.19
C ILE A 438 -13.88 -24.12 7.92
N SER A 439 -14.64 -25.02 7.31
CA SER A 439 -15.81 -25.67 7.91
C SER A 439 -15.44 -27.09 8.31
N TYR A 440 -15.84 -27.50 9.51
CA TYR A 440 -15.68 -28.86 10.00
C TYR A 440 -16.97 -29.64 9.72
N GLU A 441 -16.93 -30.50 8.71
CA GLU A 441 -18.01 -31.44 8.38
C GLU A 441 -17.89 -32.71 9.24
N THR A 442 -19.02 -33.34 9.58
CA THR A 442 -19.07 -34.57 10.39
C THR A 442 -18.80 -35.86 9.60
N ALA A 443 -18.50 -35.78 8.30
CA ALA A 443 -18.26 -36.93 7.43
C ALA A 443 -16.76 -37.25 7.27
N PRO A 444 -16.37 -38.54 7.13
CA PRO A 444 -14.98 -38.94 7.10
C PRO A 444 -14.25 -38.38 5.88
N LEU A 445 -13.06 -37.82 6.12
CA LEU A 445 -12.12 -37.32 5.11
C LEU A 445 -11.69 -38.46 4.17
N SER A 446 -12.46 -38.69 3.11
CA SER A 446 -12.12 -39.65 2.06
C SER A 446 -11.00 -39.09 1.17
N GLY A 447 -9.86 -39.79 1.16
CA GLY A 447 -8.84 -39.71 0.11
C GLY A 447 -7.94 -38.47 0.14
N HIS A 448 -6.73 -38.61 0.69
CA HIS A 448 -5.64 -37.65 0.53
C HIS A 448 -5.25 -37.49 -0.95
N LYS A 449 -5.82 -36.51 -1.65
CA LYS A 449 -5.23 -36.00 -2.89
C LYS A 449 -4.20 -34.94 -2.55
N LYS A 450 -3.04 -34.99 -3.20
CA LYS A 450 -1.97 -34.01 -3.05
C LYS A 450 -2.47 -32.65 -3.59
N THR A 451 -2.83 -31.73 -2.69
CA THR A 451 -3.41 -30.40 -3.03
C THR A 451 -2.37 -29.29 -3.14
N GLU A 452 -1.08 -29.60 -2.97
CA GLU A 452 0.04 -28.64 -3.03
C GLU A 452 0.00 -27.76 -4.29
N HIS A 453 -0.06 -28.36 -5.47
CA HIS A 453 -0.11 -27.62 -6.75
C HIS A 453 -1.35 -26.73 -6.86
N LEU A 454 -2.50 -27.20 -6.36
CA LEU A 454 -3.74 -26.42 -6.35
C LEU A 454 -3.68 -25.24 -5.39
N ASN A 455 -3.02 -25.40 -4.23
CA ASN A 455 -2.82 -24.32 -3.27
C ASN A 455 -1.85 -23.26 -3.80
N MET A 456 -0.79 -23.67 -4.49
CA MET A 456 0.13 -22.75 -5.17
C MET A 456 -0.54 -22.02 -6.33
N LEU A 457 -1.34 -22.71 -7.14
CA LEU A 457 -2.15 -22.06 -8.17
C LEU A 457 -3.16 -21.09 -7.56
N GLY A 458 -3.83 -21.47 -6.48
CA GLY A 458 -4.75 -20.59 -5.74
C GLY A 458 -4.06 -19.33 -5.22
N LEU A 459 -2.84 -19.46 -4.69
CA LEU A 459 -2.02 -18.33 -4.28
C LEU A 459 -1.70 -17.42 -5.46
N ALA A 460 -1.16 -17.97 -6.54
CA ALA A 460 -0.81 -17.23 -7.76
C ALA A 460 -2.00 -16.42 -8.31
N ILE A 461 -3.18 -17.03 -8.36
CA ILE A 461 -4.42 -16.38 -8.79
C ILE A 461 -4.77 -15.23 -7.85
N MET A 462 -4.83 -15.46 -6.54
CA MET A 462 -5.19 -14.41 -5.58
C MET A 462 -4.21 -13.23 -5.60
N LEU A 463 -2.91 -13.49 -5.78
CA LEU A 463 -1.91 -12.42 -5.93
C LEU A 463 -2.18 -11.53 -7.14
N MET A 464 -2.55 -12.13 -8.29
CA MET A 464 -2.96 -11.37 -9.46
C MET A 464 -4.28 -10.62 -9.24
N GLU A 465 -5.27 -11.26 -8.63
CA GLU A 465 -6.57 -10.64 -8.32
C GLU A 465 -6.43 -9.44 -7.39
N ILE A 466 -5.65 -9.57 -6.32
CA ILE A 466 -5.33 -8.47 -5.37
C ILE A 466 -4.67 -7.31 -6.12
N LYS A 467 -3.74 -7.60 -7.04
CA LYS A 467 -3.03 -6.55 -7.78
C LYS A 467 -3.93 -5.78 -8.73
N THR A 468 -4.85 -6.46 -9.40
CA THR A 468 -5.70 -5.85 -10.43
C THR A 468 -7.06 -5.40 -9.89
N GLY A 469 -7.46 -5.89 -8.72
CA GLY A 469 -8.80 -5.72 -8.16
C GLY A 469 -9.90 -6.33 -9.03
N THR A 470 -9.57 -7.39 -9.78
CA THR A 470 -10.52 -8.08 -10.67
C THR A 470 -10.39 -9.58 -10.50
N PRO A 471 -11.51 -10.32 -10.42
CA PRO A 471 -11.47 -11.76 -10.24
C PRO A 471 -11.05 -12.48 -11.55
N ILE A 472 -10.43 -13.66 -11.45
CA ILE A 472 -9.94 -14.44 -12.61
C ILE A 472 -11.05 -14.79 -13.60
N GLU A 473 -12.28 -14.93 -13.12
CA GLU A 473 -13.47 -15.23 -13.92
C GLU A 473 -13.71 -14.17 -15.00
N CYS A 474 -13.36 -12.90 -14.75
CA CYS A 474 -13.45 -11.82 -15.74
C CYS A 474 -12.44 -11.95 -16.89
N HIS A 475 -11.43 -12.80 -16.74
CA HIS A 475 -10.37 -12.97 -17.73
C HIS A 475 -10.50 -14.26 -18.50
N ARG A 476 -11.48 -15.12 -18.22
CA ARG A 476 -11.62 -16.46 -18.81
C ARG A 476 -11.99 -16.40 -20.30
N HIS A 477 -11.28 -17.18 -21.12
CA HIS A 477 -11.58 -17.35 -22.54
C HIS A 477 -12.30 -18.69 -22.78
N PRO A 478 -13.17 -18.81 -23.80
CA PRO A 478 -13.80 -20.10 -24.16
C PRO A 478 -12.78 -21.23 -24.36
N ASP A 479 -11.62 -20.93 -24.94
CA ASP A 479 -10.55 -21.92 -25.16
C ASP A 479 -9.89 -22.41 -23.86
N ASP A 480 -10.11 -21.73 -22.72
CA ASP A 480 -9.62 -22.18 -21.42
C ASP A 480 -10.56 -23.27 -20.82
N LEU A 481 -11.74 -23.51 -21.39
CA LEU A 481 -12.73 -24.45 -20.89
C LEU A 481 -12.50 -25.88 -21.42
N GLY A 482 -13.13 -26.87 -20.77
CA GLY A 482 -13.15 -28.24 -21.28
C GLY A 482 -13.84 -28.36 -22.64
N SER A 483 -13.69 -29.51 -23.29
CA SER A 483 -14.36 -29.82 -24.56
C SER A 483 -15.89 -29.73 -24.49
N ASP A 484 -16.45 -29.78 -23.29
CA ASP A 484 -17.86 -29.63 -22.95
C ASP A 484 -18.26 -28.17 -22.64
N GLY A 485 -17.33 -27.22 -22.70
CA GLY A 485 -17.55 -25.82 -22.34
C GLY A 485 -17.66 -25.58 -20.84
N THR A 486 -17.28 -26.54 -19.98
CA THR A 486 -17.32 -26.39 -18.52
C THR A 486 -15.92 -26.23 -17.93
N LEU A 487 -15.85 -25.86 -16.63
CA LEU A 487 -14.58 -25.77 -15.93
C LEU A 487 -14.01 -27.16 -15.68
N ASN A 488 -12.76 -27.36 -16.09
CA ASN A 488 -12.00 -28.56 -15.77
C ASN A 488 -10.80 -28.23 -14.85
N ALA A 489 -10.03 -29.26 -14.50
CA ALA A 489 -8.87 -29.12 -13.61
C ALA A 489 -7.78 -28.16 -14.15
N SER A 490 -7.73 -27.94 -15.47
CA SER A 490 -6.72 -27.11 -16.14
C SER A 490 -7.22 -25.69 -16.45
N SER A 491 -8.53 -25.44 -16.43
CA SER A 491 -9.10 -24.16 -16.88
C SER A 491 -8.54 -22.95 -16.12
N ASN A 492 -8.44 -23.05 -14.80
CA ASN A 492 -7.86 -21.98 -13.98
C ASN A 492 -6.37 -21.76 -14.28
N PHE A 493 -5.62 -22.83 -14.52
CA PHE A 493 -4.21 -22.74 -14.86
C PHE A 493 -4.00 -22.06 -16.23
N LEU A 494 -4.80 -22.41 -17.25
CA LEU A 494 -4.72 -21.81 -18.58
C LEU A 494 -5.07 -20.32 -18.53
N THR A 495 -6.19 -19.97 -17.89
CA THR A 495 -6.59 -18.56 -17.72
C THR A 495 -5.52 -17.78 -16.95
N ALA A 496 -5.02 -18.32 -15.84
CA ALA A 496 -3.98 -17.67 -15.02
C ALA A 496 -2.68 -17.45 -15.81
N SER A 497 -2.22 -18.47 -16.55
CA SER A 497 -0.99 -18.40 -17.34
C SER A 497 -1.06 -17.35 -18.45
N ARG A 498 -2.18 -17.31 -19.18
CA ARG A 498 -2.41 -16.30 -20.22
C ARG A 498 -2.52 -14.90 -19.62
N TRP A 499 -3.26 -14.78 -18.52
CA TRP A 499 -3.48 -13.50 -17.86
C TRP A 499 -2.18 -12.92 -17.28
N LEU A 500 -1.35 -13.75 -16.65
CA LEU A 500 -0.04 -13.36 -16.13
C LEU A 500 0.85 -12.79 -17.23
N ARG A 501 0.95 -13.49 -18.37
CA ARG A 501 1.72 -13.03 -19.54
C ARG A 501 1.23 -11.67 -20.03
N TYR A 502 -0.09 -11.51 -20.17
CA TYR A 502 -0.69 -10.23 -20.55
C TYR A 502 -0.35 -9.10 -19.56
N LEU A 503 -0.37 -9.37 -18.25
CA LEU A 503 -0.02 -8.38 -17.22
C LEU A 503 1.46 -7.98 -17.27
N MET A 504 2.36 -8.93 -17.55
CA MET A 504 3.79 -8.68 -17.69
C MET A 504 4.09 -7.87 -18.96
N ASP A 505 3.52 -8.25 -20.10
CA ASP A 505 3.75 -7.59 -21.40
C ASP A 505 3.25 -6.13 -21.40
N ARG A 506 2.18 -5.85 -20.65
CA ARG A 506 1.63 -4.50 -20.47
C ARG A 506 2.32 -3.69 -19.37
N GLY A 507 3.34 -4.24 -18.70
CA GLY A 507 4.03 -3.58 -17.59
C GLY A 507 3.15 -3.31 -16.36
N ARG A 508 2.04 -4.05 -16.21
CA ARG A 508 1.13 -3.93 -15.05
C ARG A 508 1.63 -4.71 -13.83
N LEU A 509 2.51 -5.68 -14.08
CA LEU A 509 3.30 -6.39 -13.07
C LEU A 509 4.79 -6.09 -13.26
N SER A 510 5.50 -5.89 -12.15
CA SER A 510 6.95 -5.81 -12.20
C SER A 510 7.51 -7.19 -12.52
N ARG A 511 8.68 -7.25 -13.18
CA ARG A 511 9.32 -8.52 -13.53
C ARG A 511 9.53 -9.41 -12.31
N ARG A 512 10.02 -8.85 -11.20
CA ARG A 512 10.21 -9.59 -9.93
C ARG A 512 8.92 -10.16 -9.36
N TYR A 513 7.81 -9.42 -9.46
CA TYR A 513 6.51 -9.92 -9.01
C TYR A 513 5.99 -11.03 -9.93
N GLY A 514 6.15 -10.85 -11.24
CA GLY A 514 5.84 -11.89 -12.23
C GLY A 514 6.64 -13.17 -11.96
N ASP A 515 7.96 -13.04 -11.75
CA ASP A 515 8.84 -14.17 -11.43
C ASP A 515 8.38 -14.89 -10.13
N ALA A 516 7.98 -14.14 -9.09
CA ALA A 516 7.47 -14.73 -7.86
C ALA A 516 6.16 -15.53 -8.05
N VAL A 517 5.30 -15.11 -8.97
CA VAL A 517 4.08 -15.84 -9.34
C VAL A 517 4.40 -17.06 -10.20
N ILE A 518 5.42 -16.99 -11.07
CA ILE A 518 5.87 -18.09 -11.95
C ILE A 518 6.61 -19.20 -11.19
N ILE A 519 7.42 -18.84 -10.18
CA ILE A 519 8.27 -19.78 -9.42
C ILE A 519 7.45 -20.68 -8.48
N MET A 520 6.17 -20.35 -8.25
CA MET A 520 5.25 -21.26 -7.57
C MET A 520 5.10 -22.51 -8.45
N PRO A 521 5.39 -23.73 -7.94
CA PRO A 521 5.33 -24.95 -8.76
C PRO A 521 3.87 -25.23 -9.15
N LEU A 522 3.46 -24.66 -10.29
CA LEU A 522 2.16 -24.84 -10.91
C LEU A 522 2.04 -26.23 -11.52
#